data_AF-A0A252F5W0-F1
#
_entry.id   AF-A0A252F5W0-F1
#
_cell.length_a   1.000
_cell.length_b   1.000
_cell.length_c   1.000
_cell.angle_alpha   90.00
_cell.angle_beta   90.00
_cell.angle_gamma   90.00
#
_symmetry.space_group_name_H-M   'P 1'
#
loop_
_entity.id
_entity.type
_entity.pdbx_description
1 polymer ?
#
loop_
_entity_poly.entity_id
_entity_poly.type
_entity_poly.pdbx_seq_one_letter_code
_entity_poly.pdbx_strand_id
1 'polypeptide(L)'
;MNRKNEHITFQALRSMVRSTIGKNKPTPKYLRENEEPVAVSADGSMAVYPSGFVTYKSVTGSTVVNLAECGSYTYTFDGGKNGLPEKHTISAETLEQMEWSVVVALRGEERAAENNMNRKGDRTGNRQYAYEDGTDPWEQLENQTEDDVLAHIVQQDSIAELLDCLTDRQRRIVKLYFFEQLTQQQIADALGIRQQSVTDALRAALKRMRKLF
;
A
#
# COMPACT_ATOMS: atom_id res chain seq x y z
N MET A 1 -3.04 17.87 18.29
CA MET A 1 -3.94 17.99 17.13
C MET A 1 -5.16 17.13 17.42
N ASN A 2 -6.38 17.68 17.30
CA ASN A 2 -7.60 16.95 17.63
C ASN A 2 -7.78 15.78 16.64
N ARG A 3 -7.72 14.53 17.13
CA ARG A 3 -7.80 13.31 16.31
C ARG A 3 -9.26 13.10 15.88
N LYS A 4 -9.67 13.80 14.82
CA LYS A 4 -11.06 13.80 14.34
C LYS A 4 -11.39 12.44 13.73
N ASN A 5 -12.25 11.68 14.40
CA ASN A 5 -12.81 10.40 13.93
C ASN A 5 -11.75 9.40 13.42
N GLU A 6 -10.61 9.31 14.12
CA GLU A 6 -9.47 8.45 13.74
C GLU A 6 -9.90 6.97 13.66
N HIS A 7 -10.55 6.46 14.71
CA HIS A 7 -10.96 5.05 14.82
C HIS A 7 -12.48 4.93 14.89
N ILE A 8 -13.14 5.04 13.74
CA ILE A 8 -14.57 4.74 13.60
C ILE A 8 -14.80 3.66 12.54
N THR A 9 -15.95 3.01 12.61
CA THR A 9 -16.34 2.05 11.58
C THR A 9 -16.60 2.75 10.25
N PHE A 10 -16.45 2.00 9.16
CA PHE A 10 -16.78 2.48 7.83
C PHE A 10 -18.25 2.92 7.73
N GLN A 11 -19.16 2.22 8.40
CA GLN A 11 -20.57 2.60 8.50
C GLN A 11 -20.79 3.94 9.18
N ALA A 12 -20.12 4.16 10.32
CA ALA A 12 -20.21 5.44 11.01
C ALA A 12 -19.69 6.56 10.10
N LEU A 13 -18.55 6.35 9.42
CA LEU A 13 -17.98 7.34 8.50
C LEU A 13 -18.93 7.65 7.33
N ARG A 14 -19.53 6.62 6.72
CA ARG A 14 -20.48 6.79 5.60
C ARG A 14 -21.68 7.64 5.98
N SER A 15 -22.16 7.53 7.22
CA SER A 15 -23.26 8.37 7.71
C SER A 15 -22.90 9.86 7.84
N MET A 16 -21.61 10.20 7.86
CA MET A 16 -21.10 11.57 8.03
C MET A 16 -20.88 12.30 6.69
N VAL A 17 -21.00 11.62 5.56
CA VAL A 17 -20.69 12.19 4.23
C VAL A 17 -21.91 12.24 3.32
N ARG A 18 -21.89 13.17 2.37
CA ARG A 18 -22.92 13.30 1.35
C ARG A 18 -22.73 12.26 0.25
N SER A 19 -23.82 11.95 -0.45
CA SER A 19 -23.76 11.13 -1.66
C SER A 19 -22.94 11.79 -2.78
N THR A 20 -22.16 10.96 -3.47
CA THR A 20 -21.35 11.32 -4.65
C THR A 20 -22.05 11.00 -5.97
N ILE A 21 -23.29 10.50 -5.95
CA ILE A 21 -24.03 10.13 -7.16
C ILE A 21 -24.11 11.34 -8.11
N GLY A 22 -23.65 11.16 -9.35
CA GLY A 22 -23.66 12.21 -10.38
C GLY A 22 -22.58 13.29 -10.23
N LYS A 23 -21.62 13.15 -9.31
CA LYS A 23 -20.53 14.13 -9.13
C LYS A 23 -19.25 13.71 -9.83
N ASN A 24 -18.59 14.68 -10.47
CA ASN A 24 -17.24 14.49 -10.99
C ASN A 24 -16.22 14.38 -9.85
N LYS A 25 -15.18 13.57 -10.09
CA LYS A 25 -14.09 13.38 -9.14
C LYS A 25 -13.24 14.67 -9.06
N PRO A 26 -13.12 15.31 -7.89
CA PRO A 26 -12.33 16.52 -7.71
C PRO A 26 -10.83 16.21 -7.68
N THR A 27 -10.00 17.25 -7.76
CA THR A 27 -8.55 17.11 -7.54
C THR A 27 -8.24 17.04 -6.04
N PRO A 28 -7.13 16.39 -5.63
CA PRO A 28 -6.69 16.40 -4.23
C PRO A 28 -6.49 17.82 -3.68
N LYS A 29 -6.01 18.74 -4.53
CA LYS A 29 -5.82 20.15 -4.17
C LYS A 29 -7.14 20.84 -3.85
N TYR A 30 -8.14 20.67 -4.72
CA TYR A 30 -9.47 21.26 -4.51
C TYR A 30 -10.06 20.87 -3.16
N LEU A 31 -10.01 19.57 -2.81
CA LEU A 31 -10.55 19.08 -1.54
C LEU A 31 -9.85 19.72 -0.33
N ARG A 32 -8.51 19.77 -0.33
CA ARG A 32 -7.72 20.37 0.77
C ARG A 32 -7.98 21.87 0.96
N GLU A 33 -8.27 22.59 -0.12
CA GLU A 33 -8.45 24.05 -0.08
C GLU A 33 -9.91 24.46 0.20
N ASN A 34 -10.89 23.61 -0.08
CA ASN A 34 -12.31 23.98 -0.09
C ASN A 34 -13.18 23.20 0.91
N GLU A 35 -12.68 22.11 1.50
CA GLU A 35 -13.45 21.29 2.44
C GLU A 35 -12.65 20.99 3.71
N GLU A 36 -13.30 21.08 4.86
CA GLU A 36 -12.73 20.61 6.12
C GLU A 36 -13.02 19.10 6.28
N PRO A 37 -12.00 18.25 6.51
CA PRO A 37 -12.21 16.81 6.60
C PRO A 37 -13.08 16.42 7.80
N VAL A 38 -13.92 15.42 7.61
CA VAL A 38 -14.73 14.78 8.68
C VAL A 38 -13.97 13.68 9.41
N ALA A 39 -12.96 13.09 8.78
CA ALA A 39 -12.05 12.12 9.39
C ALA A 39 -10.66 12.23 8.76
N VAL A 40 -9.62 11.97 9.55
CA VAL A 40 -8.22 11.93 9.11
C VAL A 40 -7.56 10.70 9.74
N SER A 41 -6.78 9.96 8.96
CA SER A 41 -6.05 8.79 9.46
C SER A 41 -4.95 9.19 10.45
N ALA A 42 -4.53 8.23 11.28
CA ALA A 42 -3.51 8.43 12.32
C ALA A 42 -2.21 9.07 11.79
N ASP A 43 -1.79 8.65 10.59
CA ASP A 43 -0.58 9.09 9.88
C ASP A 43 -0.81 10.31 8.96
N GLY A 44 -2.05 10.78 8.84
CA GLY A 44 -2.44 11.87 7.94
C GLY A 44 -2.38 11.53 6.44
N SER A 45 -2.16 10.27 6.07
CA SER A 45 -2.12 9.84 4.66
C SER A 45 -3.49 9.86 4.00
N MET A 46 -4.57 9.83 4.79
CA MET A 46 -5.96 9.80 4.34
C MET A 46 -6.78 10.88 5.00
N ALA A 47 -7.58 11.61 4.21
CA ALA A 47 -8.53 12.58 4.72
C ALA A 47 -9.87 12.45 3.98
N VAL A 48 -10.94 12.27 4.74
CA VAL A 48 -12.31 12.09 4.25
C VAL A 48 -13.04 13.41 4.32
N TYR A 49 -13.70 13.82 3.23
CA TYR A 49 -14.40 15.09 3.15
C TYR A 49 -15.92 14.93 3.19
N PRO A 50 -16.67 15.94 3.67
CA PRO A 50 -18.13 15.92 3.69
C PRO A 50 -18.78 15.66 2.34
N SER A 51 -18.08 15.89 1.23
CA SER A 51 -18.52 15.56 -0.12
C SER A 51 -18.59 14.06 -0.44
N GLY A 52 -18.00 13.19 0.39
CA GLY A 52 -17.90 11.73 0.16
C GLY A 52 -16.64 11.31 -0.60
N PHE A 53 -15.78 12.28 -0.95
CA PHE A 53 -14.47 12.02 -1.53
C PHE A 53 -13.40 11.92 -0.44
N VAL A 54 -12.32 11.21 -0.76
CA VAL A 54 -11.20 10.98 0.14
C VAL A 54 -9.91 11.32 -0.59
N THR A 55 -9.02 12.11 0.01
CA THR A 55 -7.63 12.17 -0.47
C THR A 55 -6.84 11.03 0.13
N TYR A 56 -6.12 10.30 -0.70
CA TYR A 56 -5.29 9.17 -0.34
C TYR A 56 -3.87 9.39 -0.84
N LYS A 57 -2.87 9.29 0.04
CA LYS A 57 -1.46 9.41 -0.32
C LYS A 57 -0.81 8.02 -0.29
N SER A 58 -0.43 7.53 -1.46
CA SER A 58 0.45 6.36 -1.61
C SER A 58 1.91 6.80 -1.63
N VAL A 59 2.81 5.83 -1.74
CA VAL A 59 4.24 6.07 -2.00
C VAL A 59 4.46 6.82 -3.31
N THR A 60 3.66 6.52 -4.35
CA THR A 60 3.82 7.03 -5.72
C THR A 60 3.11 8.36 -5.99
N GLY A 61 2.31 8.86 -5.04
CA GLY A 61 1.64 10.14 -5.19
C GLY A 61 0.32 10.24 -4.43
N SER A 62 -0.48 11.25 -4.76
CA SER A 62 -1.81 11.44 -4.18
C SER A 62 -2.91 11.14 -5.19
N THR A 63 -3.94 10.43 -4.76
CA THR A 63 -5.16 10.21 -5.55
C THR A 63 -6.40 10.59 -4.74
N VAL A 64 -7.55 10.61 -5.42
CA VAL A 64 -8.85 10.75 -4.79
C VAL A 64 -9.58 9.41 -4.86
N VAL A 65 -10.26 9.02 -3.80
CA VAL A 65 -11.15 7.85 -3.76
C VAL A 65 -12.57 8.33 -3.51
N ASN A 66 -13.55 7.58 -4.02
CA ASN A 66 -14.96 7.82 -3.76
C ASN A 66 -15.47 6.77 -2.77
N LEU A 67 -15.96 7.21 -1.60
CA LEU A 67 -16.49 6.30 -0.57
C LEU A 67 -17.70 5.48 -1.04
N ALA A 68 -18.45 5.97 -2.03
CA ALA A 68 -19.58 5.22 -2.59
C ALA A 68 -19.12 3.96 -3.36
N GLU A 69 -17.88 3.96 -3.86
CA GLU A 69 -17.31 2.83 -4.62
C GLU A 69 -16.71 1.73 -3.72
N CYS A 70 -16.60 1.97 -2.41
CA CYS A 70 -16.13 0.98 -1.44
C CYS A 70 -17.28 0.03 -1.03
N GLY A 71 -17.76 -0.78 -1.97
CA GLY A 71 -18.91 -1.66 -1.80
C GLY A 71 -18.54 -3.08 -1.38
N SER A 72 -17.59 -3.71 -2.05
CA SER A 72 -17.01 -5.01 -1.69
C SER A 72 -15.57 -5.03 -2.18
N TYR A 73 -14.76 -5.95 -1.68
CA TYR A 73 -13.37 -6.04 -2.09
C TYR A 73 -13.00 -7.48 -2.40
N THR A 74 -12.52 -7.74 -3.61
CA THR A 74 -12.03 -9.07 -4.01
C THR A 74 -10.54 -8.99 -4.25
N TYR A 75 -9.81 -9.91 -3.64
CA TYR A 75 -8.38 -10.02 -3.78
C TYR A 75 -8.01 -11.47 -4.09
N THR A 76 -6.87 -11.62 -4.76
CA THR A 76 -6.39 -12.93 -5.21
C THR A 76 -5.08 -13.22 -4.50
N PHE A 77 -4.96 -14.40 -3.91
CA PHE A 77 -3.70 -14.90 -3.38
C PHE A 77 -3.06 -15.84 -4.38
N ASP A 78 -1.81 -15.55 -4.74
CA ASP A 78 -0.97 -16.52 -5.44
C ASP A 78 -0.56 -17.62 -4.43
N GLY A 79 -0.72 -18.88 -4.81
CA GLY A 79 -0.42 -20.02 -3.93
C GLY A 79 -1.61 -20.55 -3.12
N GLY A 80 -2.84 -20.41 -3.62
CA GLY A 80 -4.02 -21.10 -3.10
C GLY A 80 -3.90 -22.62 -3.15
N LYS A 81 -4.93 -23.35 -2.69
CA LYS A 81 -4.90 -24.84 -2.71
C LYS A 81 -4.51 -25.34 -4.12
N ASN A 82 -3.46 -26.15 -4.18
CA ASN A 82 -2.86 -26.72 -5.40
C ASN A 82 -2.03 -25.76 -6.27
N GLY A 83 -1.60 -24.60 -5.74
CA GLY A 83 -0.75 -23.65 -6.47
C GLY A 83 -1.51 -22.78 -7.48
N LEU A 84 -2.85 -22.80 -7.44
CA LEU A 84 -3.69 -21.93 -8.25
C LEU A 84 -4.07 -20.65 -7.47
N PRO A 85 -4.31 -19.52 -8.15
CA PRO A 85 -4.75 -18.30 -7.50
C PRO A 85 -6.12 -18.49 -6.83
N GLU A 86 -6.22 -18.22 -5.52
CA GLU A 86 -7.48 -18.29 -4.78
C GLU A 86 -8.06 -16.89 -4.60
N LYS A 87 -9.32 -16.71 -4.97
CA LYS A 87 -10.03 -15.44 -4.83
C LYS A 87 -10.82 -15.41 -3.53
N HIS A 88 -10.61 -14.37 -2.74
CA HIS A 88 -11.40 -14.09 -1.55
C HIS A 88 -12.12 -12.76 -1.72
N THR A 89 -13.38 -12.74 -1.33
CA THR A 89 -14.21 -11.54 -1.36
C THR A 89 -14.62 -11.16 0.06
N ILE A 90 -14.34 -9.92 0.43
CA ILE A 90 -14.86 -9.27 1.63
C ILE A 90 -16.20 -8.62 1.25
N SER A 91 -17.27 -9.04 1.91
CA SER A 91 -18.62 -8.53 1.63
C SER A 91 -18.78 -7.07 2.09
N ALA A 92 -19.77 -6.38 1.51
CA ALA A 92 -20.14 -5.02 1.93
C ALA A 92 -20.41 -4.93 3.43
N GLU A 93 -21.20 -5.89 3.95
CA GLU A 93 -21.55 -5.98 5.37
C GLU A 93 -20.32 -6.10 6.25
N THR A 94 -19.30 -6.85 5.82
CA THR A 94 -18.04 -6.99 6.54
C THR A 94 -17.25 -5.68 6.51
N LEU A 95 -17.17 -5.02 5.34
CA LEU A 95 -16.49 -3.73 5.21
C LEU A 95 -17.13 -2.63 6.09
N GLU A 96 -18.46 -2.59 6.19
CA GLU A 96 -19.20 -1.63 7.04
C GLU A 96 -18.79 -1.72 8.52
N GLN A 97 -18.39 -2.91 8.99
CA GLN A 97 -17.94 -3.17 10.37
C GLN A 97 -16.44 -2.91 10.58
N MET A 98 -15.64 -2.84 9.52
CA MET A 98 -14.20 -2.58 9.61
C MET A 98 -13.93 -1.10 9.91
N GLU A 99 -12.72 -0.81 10.39
CA GLU A 99 -12.26 0.56 10.52
C GLU A 99 -12.18 1.22 9.14
N TRP A 100 -12.67 2.46 9.05
CA TRP A 100 -12.77 3.15 7.77
C TRP A 100 -11.43 3.30 7.04
N SER A 101 -10.34 3.47 7.80
CA SER A 101 -8.98 3.64 7.30
C SER A 101 -8.52 2.41 6.52
N VAL A 102 -8.89 1.21 6.97
CA VAL A 102 -8.60 -0.05 6.27
C VAL A 102 -9.36 -0.14 4.95
N VAL A 103 -10.66 0.17 4.96
CA VAL A 103 -11.50 0.12 3.75
C VAL A 103 -11.02 1.12 2.69
N VAL A 104 -10.65 2.32 3.11
CA VAL A 104 -10.09 3.34 2.22
C VAL A 104 -8.72 2.91 1.70
N ALA A 105 -7.86 2.31 2.52
CA ALA A 105 -6.55 1.84 2.07
C ALA A 105 -6.66 0.76 0.98
N LEU A 106 -7.56 -0.21 1.12
CA LEU A 106 -7.81 -1.25 0.10
C LEU A 106 -8.18 -0.64 -1.26
N ARG A 107 -9.08 0.35 -1.26
CA ARG A 107 -9.51 1.04 -2.49
C ARG A 107 -8.47 2.06 -2.99
N GLY A 108 -7.74 2.68 -2.08
CA GLY A 108 -6.70 3.67 -2.35
C GLY A 108 -5.51 3.07 -3.06
N GLU A 109 -5.03 1.90 -2.59
CA GLU A 109 -3.94 1.17 -3.23
C GLU A 109 -4.35 0.63 -4.60
N GLU A 110 -5.55 0.08 -4.74
CA GLU A 110 -6.09 -0.33 -6.05
C GLU A 110 -6.12 0.85 -7.03
N ARG A 111 -6.63 2.01 -6.59
CA ARG A 111 -6.66 3.24 -7.40
C ARG A 111 -5.25 3.75 -7.71
N ALA A 112 -4.30 3.63 -6.79
CA ALA A 112 -2.92 4.03 -7.01
C ALA A 112 -2.24 3.12 -8.05
N ALA A 113 -2.49 1.81 -7.97
CA ALA A 113 -2.05 0.84 -8.98
C ALA A 113 -2.67 1.11 -10.34
N GLU A 114 -3.98 1.38 -10.43
CA GLU A 114 -4.66 1.79 -11.66
C GLU A 114 -4.02 3.05 -12.26
N ASN A 115 -3.75 4.09 -11.46
CA ASN A 115 -3.11 5.30 -11.96
C ASN A 115 -1.69 5.03 -12.45
N ASN A 116 -0.95 4.14 -11.77
CA ASN A 116 0.40 3.76 -12.17
C ASN A 116 0.40 2.95 -13.47
N MET A 117 -0.56 2.03 -13.62
CA MET A 117 -0.79 1.27 -14.86
C MET A 117 -1.23 2.18 -16.01
N ASN A 118 -2.12 3.14 -15.76
CA ASN A 118 -2.59 4.10 -16.77
C ASN A 118 -1.52 5.15 -17.13
N ARG A 119 -0.51 5.36 -16.26
CA ARG A 119 0.68 6.18 -16.58
C ARG A 119 1.59 5.52 -17.62
N LYS A 120 1.36 4.25 -17.97
CA LYS A 120 2.01 3.55 -19.10
C LYS A 120 1.40 3.89 -20.47
N GLY A 121 0.32 4.66 -20.51
CA GLY A 121 -0.32 5.12 -21.75
C GLY A 121 -0.22 6.64 -21.91
N ASP A 122 0.86 7.09 -22.55
CA ASP A 122 1.01 8.33 -23.31
C ASP A 122 0.27 9.62 -22.87
N ARG A 123 1.04 10.60 -22.35
CA ARG A 123 0.84 12.04 -22.66
C ARG A 123 2.12 12.76 -23.09
N THR A 124 3.16 12.02 -23.44
CA THR A 124 4.41 12.52 -24.03
C THR A 124 5.24 11.34 -24.54
N GLY A 125 4.72 10.60 -25.52
CA GLY A 125 5.47 9.98 -26.60
C GLY A 125 6.59 8.99 -26.29
N ASN A 126 6.81 8.55 -25.05
CA ASN A 126 7.80 7.51 -24.79
C ASN A 126 7.52 6.76 -23.48
N ARG A 127 7.21 5.47 -23.61
CA ARG A 127 7.65 4.34 -22.74
C ARG A 127 6.74 3.14 -22.98
N GLN A 128 7.16 2.27 -23.88
CA GLN A 128 6.80 0.86 -23.82
C GLN A 128 7.58 0.24 -22.65
N TYR A 129 6.86 -0.26 -21.64
CA TYR A 129 7.41 -1.23 -20.69
C TYR A 129 7.10 -2.63 -21.22
N ALA A 130 7.88 -3.08 -22.20
CA ALA A 130 8.06 -4.51 -22.39
C ALA A 130 9.24 -4.91 -21.50
N TYR A 131 9.00 -5.81 -20.54
CA TYR A 131 10.10 -6.55 -19.94
C TYR A 131 10.61 -7.51 -21.01
N GLU A 132 11.42 -7.01 -21.94
CA GLU A 132 12.26 -7.89 -22.75
C GLU A 132 13.43 -8.31 -21.87
N ASP A 133 13.43 -9.61 -21.57
CA ASP A 133 14.53 -10.33 -20.95
C ASP A 133 15.83 -10.02 -21.71
N GLY A 134 16.71 -9.21 -21.10
CA GLY A 134 18.04 -8.92 -21.65
C GLY A 134 18.48 -7.45 -21.79
N THR A 135 17.75 -6.43 -21.33
CA THR A 135 18.26 -5.04 -21.35
C THR A 135 19.15 -4.71 -20.15
N ASP A 136 20.27 -4.03 -20.41
CA ASP A 136 21.31 -3.66 -19.44
C ASP A 136 20.76 -2.68 -18.37
N PRO A 137 20.86 -2.99 -17.06
CA PRO A 137 20.40 -2.12 -15.97
C PRO A 137 20.95 -0.68 -16.01
N TRP A 138 22.10 -0.45 -16.63
CA TRP A 138 22.71 0.89 -16.74
C TRP A 138 22.02 1.78 -17.78
N GLU A 139 21.50 1.21 -18.86
CA GLU A 139 20.77 1.92 -19.92
C GLU A 139 19.36 2.35 -19.44
N GLN A 140 18.87 1.71 -18.38
CA GLN A 140 17.58 2.00 -17.74
C GLN A 140 17.66 3.15 -16.73
N LEU A 141 18.85 3.48 -16.22
CA LEU A 141 19.08 4.59 -15.28
C LEU A 141 19.13 5.95 -16.02
N GLU A 142 19.70 5.98 -17.23
CA GLU A 142 19.77 7.18 -18.08
C GLU A 142 18.41 7.69 -18.54
N ASN A 143 17.39 6.82 -18.56
CA ASN A 143 16.04 7.18 -18.98
C ASN A 143 15.13 7.61 -17.82
N GLN A 144 15.61 7.67 -16.57
CA GLN A 144 14.80 8.05 -15.41
C GLN A 144 14.81 9.57 -15.19
N THR A 145 13.72 10.13 -14.68
CA THR A 145 13.73 11.53 -14.19
C THR A 145 14.43 11.57 -12.83
N GLU A 146 15.06 12.69 -12.49
CA GLU A 146 15.74 12.85 -11.20
C GLU A 146 14.80 12.54 -10.01
N ASP A 147 13.51 12.87 -10.11
CA ASP A 147 12.50 12.55 -9.08
C ASP A 147 12.24 11.04 -8.94
N ASP A 148 12.25 10.29 -10.04
CA ASP A 148 12.06 8.83 -10.01
C ASP A 148 13.29 8.14 -9.41
N VAL A 149 14.49 8.62 -9.78
CA VAL A 149 15.76 8.18 -9.21
C VAL A 149 15.81 8.50 -7.72
N LEU A 150 15.45 9.72 -7.31
CA LEU A 150 15.44 10.16 -5.92
C LEU A 150 14.42 9.40 -5.09
N ALA A 151 13.21 9.14 -5.61
CA ALA A 151 12.21 8.34 -4.90
C ALA A 151 12.67 6.89 -4.72
N HIS A 152 13.30 6.30 -5.74
CA HIS A 152 13.89 4.98 -5.64
C HIS A 152 15.08 4.93 -4.68
N ILE A 153 15.96 5.93 -4.70
CA ILE A 153 17.09 6.06 -3.77
C ILE A 153 16.57 6.22 -2.34
N VAL A 154 15.60 7.11 -2.08
CA VAL A 154 15.02 7.31 -0.74
C VAL A 154 14.31 6.04 -0.25
N GLN A 155 13.60 5.32 -1.13
CA GLN A 155 12.97 4.04 -0.77
C GLN A 155 14.02 2.94 -0.50
N GLN A 156 15.09 2.88 -1.30
CA GLN A 156 16.17 1.93 -1.07
C GLN A 156 16.96 2.25 0.19
N ASP A 157 17.26 3.53 0.45
CA ASP A 157 17.97 4.02 1.63
C ASP A 157 17.16 3.74 2.88
N SER A 158 15.84 4.02 2.88
CA SER A 158 14.97 3.72 4.02
C SER A 158 14.85 2.21 4.29
N ILE A 159 14.81 1.36 3.25
CA ILE A 159 14.85 -0.10 3.42
C ILE A 159 16.22 -0.57 3.90
N ALA A 160 17.31 0.02 3.40
CA ALA A 160 18.68 -0.29 3.80
C ALA A 160 18.90 0.05 5.28
N GLU A 161 18.50 1.24 5.72
CA GLU A 161 18.55 1.67 7.13
C GLU A 161 17.73 0.73 8.04
N LEU A 162 16.54 0.31 7.60
CA LEU A 162 15.73 -0.66 8.34
C LEU A 162 16.38 -2.05 8.43
N LEU A 163 17.07 -2.48 7.38
CA LEU A 163 17.80 -3.75 7.38
C LEU A 163 19.14 -3.66 8.13
N ASP A 164 19.71 -2.46 8.29
CA ASP A 164 20.93 -2.19 9.04
C ASP A 164 20.77 -2.24 10.55
N CYS A 165 19.57 -2.03 11.07
CA CYS A 165 19.28 -2.26 12.49
C CYS A 165 19.17 -3.75 12.88
N LEU A 166 19.22 -4.66 11.90
CA LEU A 166 19.10 -6.10 12.10
C LEU A 166 20.46 -6.79 12.15
N THR A 167 20.57 -7.84 12.97
CA THR A 167 21.69 -8.79 12.87
C THR A 167 21.63 -9.52 11.52
N ASP A 168 22.76 -9.97 10.98
CA ASP A 168 22.83 -10.70 9.70
C ASP A 168 21.84 -11.86 9.61
N ARG A 169 21.66 -12.60 10.71
CA ARG A 169 20.70 -13.70 10.81
C ARG A 169 19.25 -13.22 10.68
N GLN A 170 18.89 -12.15 11.36
CA GLN A 170 17.57 -11.53 11.27
C GLN A 170 17.33 -10.95 9.88
N ARG A 171 18.31 -10.22 9.33
CA ARG A 171 18.26 -9.65 7.99
C ARG A 171 18.03 -10.73 6.93
N ARG A 172 18.77 -11.83 7.00
CA ARG A 172 18.60 -12.95 6.08
C ARG A 172 17.21 -13.59 6.18
N ILE A 173 16.73 -13.82 7.40
CA ILE A 173 15.38 -14.38 7.62
C ILE A 173 14.27 -13.42 7.15
N VAL A 174 14.41 -12.11 7.41
CA VAL A 174 13.49 -11.09 6.90
C VAL A 174 13.49 -11.06 5.38
N LYS A 175 14.67 -11.17 4.75
CA LYS A 175 14.75 -11.19 3.28
C LYS A 175 14.04 -12.39 2.66
N LEU A 176 14.31 -13.58 3.19
CA LEU A 176 13.66 -14.82 2.75
C LEU A 176 12.13 -14.77 2.94
N TYR A 177 11.65 -14.15 4.03
CA TYR A 177 10.23 -14.10 4.35
C TYR A 177 9.46 -13.03 3.55
N PHE A 178 9.98 -11.81 3.47
CA PHE A 178 9.24 -10.68 2.88
C PHE A 178 9.57 -10.42 1.40
N PHE A 179 10.81 -10.67 0.95
CA PHE A 179 11.19 -10.44 -0.45
C PHE A 179 11.10 -11.72 -1.29
N GLU A 180 11.42 -12.87 -0.70
CA GLU A 180 11.34 -14.18 -1.39
C GLU A 180 10.05 -14.95 -1.07
N GLN A 181 9.18 -14.40 -0.22
CA GLN A 181 7.86 -14.95 0.14
C GLN A 181 7.86 -16.39 0.67
N LEU A 182 8.97 -16.85 1.24
CA LEU A 182 9.06 -18.20 1.82
C LEU A 182 8.31 -18.26 3.15
N THR A 183 7.60 -19.37 3.38
CA THR A 183 6.96 -19.64 4.67
C THR A 183 8.02 -19.84 5.77
N GLN A 184 7.64 -19.62 7.03
CA GLN A 184 8.57 -19.85 8.16
C GLN A 184 9.09 -21.30 8.20
N GLN A 185 8.30 -22.27 7.71
CA GLN A 185 8.73 -23.65 7.59
C GLN A 185 9.75 -23.83 6.46
N GLN A 186 9.49 -23.30 5.26
CA GLN A 186 10.45 -23.34 4.15
C GLN A 186 11.78 -22.63 4.51
N ILE A 187 11.72 -21.54 5.27
CA ILE A 187 12.92 -20.85 5.77
C ILE A 187 13.66 -21.71 6.81
N ALA A 188 12.93 -22.39 7.68
CA ALA A 188 13.51 -23.29 8.67
C ALA A 188 14.26 -24.43 7.99
N ASP A 189 13.64 -25.03 6.97
CA ASP A 189 14.21 -26.10 6.17
C ASP A 189 15.43 -25.60 5.37
N ALA A 190 15.33 -24.42 4.74
CA ALA A 190 16.42 -23.81 3.97
C ALA A 190 17.63 -23.41 4.84
N LEU A 191 17.41 -23.06 6.11
CA LEU A 191 18.46 -22.64 7.04
C LEU A 191 18.90 -23.76 8.00
N GLY A 192 18.29 -24.94 7.93
CA GLY A 192 18.59 -26.07 8.82
C GLY A 192 18.31 -25.77 10.30
N ILE A 193 17.31 -24.94 10.59
CA ILE A 193 16.94 -24.54 11.96
C ILE A 193 15.50 -24.91 12.27
N ARG A 194 15.10 -24.77 13.53
CA ARG A 194 13.69 -24.97 13.92
C ARG A 194 12.85 -23.79 13.46
N GLN A 195 11.62 -24.06 13.01
CA GLN A 195 10.63 -23.04 12.64
C GLN A 195 10.45 -22.00 13.75
N GLN A 196 10.42 -22.43 15.01
CA GLN A 196 10.29 -21.54 16.15
C GLN A 196 11.45 -20.52 16.26
N SER A 197 12.67 -20.91 15.85
CA SER A 197 13.81 -20.00 15.74
C SER A 197 13.65 -18.96 14.63
N VAL A 198 12.93 -19.29 13.55
CA VAL A 198 12.56 -18.35 12.48
C VAL A 198 11.51 -17.36 13.00
N THR A 199 10.48 -17.87 13.69
CA THR A 199 9.43 -17.04 14.31
C THR A 199 10.01 -16.03 15.30
N ASP A 200 10.90 -16.47 16.18
CA ASP A 200 11.54 -15.61 17.18
C ASP A 200 12.46 -14.57 16.53
N ALA A 201 13.18 -14.96 15.47
CA ALA A 201 14.01 -14.03 14.70
C ALA A 201 13.19 -12.96 13.98
N LEU A 202 12.06 -13.31 13.36
CA LEU A 202 11.14 -12.36 12.72
C LEU A 202 10.53 -11.40 13.74
N ARG A 203 10.05 -11.91 14.89
CA ARG A 203 9.50 -11.06 15.97
C ARG A 203 10.55 -10.08 16.51
N ALA A 204 11.77 -10.55 16.74
CA ALA A 204 12.86 -9.70 17.21
C ALA A 204 13.27 -8.66 16.16
N ALA A 205 13.26 -9.02 14.87
CA ALA A 205 13.56 -8.11 13.77
C ALA A 205 12.50 -7.01 13.64
N LEU A 206 11.21 -7.38 13.61
CA LEU A 206 10.09 -6.43 13.55
C LEU A 206 10.09 -5.49 14.77
N LYS A 207 10.41 -5.99 15.96
CA LYS A 207 10.53 -5.18 17.18
C LYS A 207 11.68 -4.17 17.10
N ARG A 208 12.77 -4.49 16.39
CA ARG A 208 13.91 -3.57 16.18
C ARG A 208 13.60 -2.51 15.14
N MET A 209 13.00 -2.90 14.02
CA MET A 209 12.53 -1.97 12.98
C MET A 209 11.50 -0.99 13.51
N ARG A 210 10.56 -1.43 14.36
CA ARG A 210 9.52 -0.58 14.97
C ARG A 210 10.05 0.42 16.03
N LYS A 211 11.34 0.43 16.34
CA LYS A 211 11.95 1.44 17.23
C LYS A 211 12.53 2.62 16.46
N LEU A 212 12.65 2.51 15.13
CA LEU A 212 13.13 3.57 14.25
C LEU A 212 12.00 4.50 13.79
N PHE A 213 10.75 4.14 14.09
CA PHE A 213 9.52 4.90 13.88
C PHE A 213 8.86 5.19 15.23
#